data_AF-A0A2V9R0F7-F1
#
_entry.id   AF-A0A2V9R0F7-F1
#
_cell.length_a   1.000
_cell.length_b   1.000
_cell.length_c   1.000
_cell.angle_alpha   90.00
_cell.angle_beta   90.00
_cell.angle_gamma   90.00
#
_symmetry.space_group_name_H-M   'P 1'
#
loop_
_entity.id
_entity.type
_entity.pdbx_description
1 polymer ?
#
loop_
_entity_poly.entity_id
_entity_poly.type
_entity_poly.pdbx_seq_one_letter_code
_entity_poly.pdbx_strand_id
1 'polypeptide(L)' 'TVLSFMVLPVLNAYSRFNERQADRYAFRSIPSVEPFISSMNKLAQQNLAERSPSRLVEWFFYSHPSVSRRVAAAAAWAKR' A
#
# COMPACT_ATOMS: atom_id res chain seq x y z
N THR A 1 14.41 -19.72 8.35
CA THR A 1 15.85 -19.79 8.68
C THR A 1 16.40 -18.38 8.79
N VAL A 2 17.65 -18.19 9.28
CA VAL A 2 18.31 -16.87 9.30
C VAL A 2 18.34 -16.24 7.90
N LEU A 3 18.56 -17.05 6.88
CA LEU A 3 18.48 -16.63 5.48
C LEU A 3 17.10 -16.06 5.11
N SER A 4 16.01 -16.74 5.48
CA SER A 4 14.64 -16.25 5.22
C SER A 4 14.39 -14.87 5.85
N PHE A 5 14.90 -14.64 7.07
CA PHE A 5 14.73 -13.37 7.77
C PHE A 5 15.43 -12.20 7.05
N MET A 6 16.59 -12.45 6.44
CA MET A 6 17.33 -11.43 5.68
C MET A 6 16.74 -11.18 4.29
N VAL A 7 16.21 -12.22 3.63
CA VAL A 7 15.65 -12.11 2.28
C VAL A 7 14.24 -11.50 2.28
N LEU A 8 13.46 -11.74 3.34
CA LEU A 8 12.07 -11.29 3.43
C LEU A 8 11.88 -9.77 3.22
N PRO A 9 12.66 -8.85 3.84
CA PRO A 9 12.52 -7.42 3.60
C PRO A 9 12.75 -7.02 2.14
N VAL A 10 13.64 -7.72 1.43
CA VAL A 10 13.94 -7.47 0.01
C VAL A 10 12.75 -7.87 -0.87
N LEU A 11 12.20 -9.08 -0.64
CA LEU A 11 11.01 -9.54 -1.35
C LEU A 11 9.80 -8.64 -1.07
N ASN A 12 9.61 -8.25 0.19
CA ASN A 12 8.56 -7.31 0.59
C ASN A 12 8.76 -5.93 -0.04
N ALA A 13 10.01 -5.45 -0.17
CA ALA A 13 10.30 -4.20 -0.86
C ALA A 13 9.93 -4.25 -2.34
N TYR A 14 10.25 -5.36 -3.02
CA TYR A 14 9.86 -5.59 -4.42
C TYR A 14 8.34 -5.66 -4.58
N SER A 15 7.65 -6.38 -3.69
CA SER A 15 6.18 -6.42 -3.67
C SER A 15 5.57 -5.02 -3.50
N ARG A 16 6.07 -4.22 -2.54
CA ARG A 16 5.63 -2.83 -2.35
C ARG A 16 5.92 -1.95 -3.57
N PHE A 17 6.99 -2.21 -4.32
CA PHE A 17 7.26 -1.50 -5.56
C PHE A 17 6.19 -1.80 -6.60
N ASN A 18 5.84 -3.07 -6.79
CA ASN A 18 4.78 -3.49 -7.72
C ASN A 18 3.41 -2.91 -7.34
N GLU A 19 3.05 -2.91 -6.05
CA GLU A 19 1.81 -2.29 -5.56
C GLU A 19 1.73 -0.80 -5.91
N ARG A 20 2.84 -0.04 -5.79
CA ARG A 20 2.85 1.38 -6.16
C ARG A 20 2.68 1.59 -7.67
N GLN A 21 3.21 0.67 -8.48
CA GLN A 21 3.00 0.71 -9.93
C GLN A 21 1.53 0.40 -10.27
N ALA A 22 0.94 -0.61 -9.61
CA ALA A 22 -0.47 -0.97 -9.77
C ALA A 22 -1.40 0.18 -9.35
N ASP A 23 -1.13 0.83 -8.21
CA ASP A 23 -1.86 2.02 -7.76
C ASP A 23 -1.77 3.14 -8.79
N ARG A 24 -0.57 3.42 -9.30
CA ARG A 24 -0.38 4.45 -10.33
C ARG A 24 -1.13 4.14 -11.61
N TYR A 25 -1.14 2.87 -12.03
CA TYR A 25 -1.92 2.42 -13.17
C TYR A 25 -3.42 2.64 -12.91
N ALA A 26 -3.92 2.22 -11.74
CA ALA A 26 -5.31 2.44 -11.37
C ALA A 26 -5.68 3.93 -11.44
N PHE A 27 -4.86 4.83 -10.86
CA PHE A 27 -5.10 6.27 -10.86
C PHE A 27 -5.15 6.91 -12.26
N ARG A 28 -4.47 6.32 -13.24
CA ARG A 28 -4.50 6.78 -14.64
C ARG A 28 -5.67 6.21 -15.42
N SER A 29 -6.15 5.04 -15.02
CA SER A 29 -7.17 4.28 -15.76
C SER A 29 -8.59 4.64 -15.36
N ILE A 30 -8.79 5.24 -14.18
CA ILE A 30 -10.10 5.66 -13.68
C ILE A 30 -10.28 7.19 -13.82
N PRO A 31 -11.50 7.68 -14.09
CA PRO A 31 -11.76 9.13 -14.23
C PRO A 31 -11.43 9.94 -12.98
N SER A 32 -11.52 9.31 -11.80
CA SER A 32 -11.26 9.96 -10.52
C SER A 32 -10.83 8.94 -9.46
N VAL A 33 -10.05 9.35 -8.47
CA VAL A 33 -9.49 8.44 -7.45
C VAL A 33 -10.41 8.17 -6.27
N GLU A 34 -11.58 8.81 -6.17
CA GLU A 34 -12.50 8.56 -5.03
C GLU A 34 -12.92 7.09 -4.90
N PRO A 35 -13.23 6.35 -5.99
CA PRO A 35 -13.56 4.92 -5.88
C PRO A 35 -12.40 4.10 -5.30
N PHE A 36 -11.15 4.44 -5.63
CA PHE A 36 -9.97 3.79 -5.05
C PHE A 36 -9.86 4.07 -3.55
N ILE A 37 -9.99 5.33 -3.14
CA ILE A 37 -9.93 5.75 -1.72
C ILE A 37 -11.06 5.08 -0.93
N SER A 38 -12.28 5.06 -1.47
CA SER A 38 -13.43 4.42 -0.85
C SER A 38 -13.19 2.92 -0.66
N SER A 39 -12.69 2.24 -1.69
CA SER A 39 -12.41 0.80 -1.66
C SER A 39 -11.34 0.44 -0.64
N MET A 40 -10.23 1.18 -0.61
CA MET A 40 -9.16 0.98 0.37
C MET A 40 -9.66 1.14 1.81
N ASN A 41 -10.47 2.16 2.08
CA ASN A 41 -11.03 2.40 3.41
C ASN A 41 -12.04 1.33 3.83
N LYS A 42 -12.91 0.89 2.92
CA LYS A 42 -13.89 -0.18 3.18
C LYS A 42 -13.19 -1.50 3.45
N LEU A 43 -12.22 -1.88 2.63
CA LEU A 43 -11.45 -3.11 2.82
C LEU A 43 -10.69 -3.08 4.15
N ALA A 44 -10.07 -1.95 4.51
CA ALA A 44 -9.39 -1.82 5.80
C ALA A 44 -10.36 -1.96 6.97
N GLN A 45 -11.56 -1.39 6.87
CA GLN A 45 -12.59 -1.50 7.91
C GLN A 45 -13.10 -2.95 8.04
N GLN A 46 -13.42 -3.59 6.92
CA GLN A 46 -13.94 -4.97 6.89
C GLN A 46 -12.93 -5.98 7.47
N ASN A 47 -11.64 -5.76 7.21
CA ASN A 47 -10.58 -6.66 7.66
C ASN A 47 -9.95 -6.23 9.00
N LEU A 48 -10.49 -5.20 9.66
CA LEU A 48 -9.91 -4.62 10.89
C LEU A 48 -8.40 -4.32 10.74
N ALA A 49 -8.01 -3.88 9.54
CA ALA A 49 -6.61 -3.71 9.18
C ALA A 49 -5.99 -2.51 9.90
N GLU A 50 -4.78 -2.70 10.42
CA GLU A 50 -3.96 -1.59 10.93
C GLU A 50 -3.66 -0.61 9.79
N ARG A 51 -4.12 0.63 9.94
CA ARG A 51 -4.07 1.64 8.88
C ARG A 51 -2.71 2.34 8.83
N SER A 52 -2.06 2.47 9.97
CA SER A 52 -0.83 3.24 10.15
C SER A 52 0.17 2.47 11.03
N PRO A 53 0.69 1.33 10.54
CA PRO A 53 1.71 0.59 11.27
C PRO A 53 2.99 1.44 11.42
N SER A 54 3.80 1.10 12.42
CA SER A 54 5.10 1.73 12.57
C SER A 54 5.98 1.46 11.35
N ARG A 55 6.89 2.39 11.03
CA ARG A 55 7.71 2.31 9.80
C ARG A 55 8.59 1.06 9.76
N LEU A 56 9.12 0.63 10.91
CA LEU A 56 9.96 -0.56 10.99
C LEU A 56 9.16 -1.84 10.75
N VAL A 57 7.96 -1.93 11.33
CA VAL A 57 7.06 -3.07 11.13
C VAL A 57 6.62 -3.15 9.67
N GLU A 58 6.25 -2.02 9.05
CA GLU A 58 5.91 -1.99 7.63
C GLU A 58 7.10 -2.40 6.75
N TRP A 59 8.32 -1.95 7.07
CA TRP A 59 9.49 -2.25 6.26
C TRP A 59 9.87 -3.74 6.27
N PHE A 60 9.90 -4.36 7.44
CA PHE A 60 10.27 -5.77 7.60
C PHE A 60 9.14 -6.73 7.19
N PHE A 61 7.93 -6.52 7.70
CA PHE A 61 6.89 -7.55 7.69
C PHE A 61 5.79 -7.35 6.65
N TYR A 62 5.55 -6.11 6.19
CA TYR A 62 4.44 -5.85 5.29
C TYR A 62 4.86 -6.04 3.82
N SER A 63 4.18 -6.94 3.12
CA SER A 63 4.31 -7.14 1.67
C SER A 63 3.73 -5.98 0.84
N HIS A 64 2.87 -5.15 1.43
CA HIS A 64 2.19 -4.05 0.76
C HIS A 64 2.35 -2.74 1.54
N PRO A 65 2.30 -1.55 0.89
CA PRO A 65 2.27 -0.29 1.62
C PRO A 65 1.02 -0.19 2.49
N SER A 66 1.13 0.50 3.63
CA SER A 66 -0.01 0.70 4.52
C SER A 66 -1.18 1.42 3.83
N VAL A 67 -2.41 1.12 4.27
CA VAL A 67 -3.63 1.69 3.69
C VAL A 67 -3.58 3.22 3.72
N SER A 68 -3.12 3.80 4.83
CA SER A 68 -2.96 5.25 4.96
C SER A 68 -2.02 5.84 3.89
N ARG A 69 -0.91 5.17 3.59
CA ARG A 69 0.02 5.60 2.53
C ARG A 69 -0.59 5.53 1.13
N ARG A 70 -1.33 4.47 0.83
CA ARG A 70 -2.00 4.32 -0.48
C ARG A 70 -3.09 5.38 -0.68
N VAL A 71 -3.90 5.62 0.35
CA VAL A 71 -4.91 6.69 0.35
C VAL A 71 -4.27 8.07 0.21
N ALA A 72 -3.17 8.34 0.92
CA ALA A 72 -2.43 9.59 0.80
C ALA A 72 -1.85 9.79 -0.61
N ALA A 73 -1.33 8.72 -1.23
CA ALA A 73 -0.82 8.77 -2.59
C ALA A 73 -1.91 9.06 -3.63
N ALA A 74 -3.11 8.48 -3.44
CA ALA A 74 -4.29 8.77 -4.26
C ALA A 74 -4.75 10.23 -4.08
N ALA A 75 -4.85 10.71 -2.83
CA ALA A 75 -5.24 12.09 -2.55
C ALA A 75 -4.24 13.11 -3.10
N ALA A 76 -2.93 12.80 -3.06
CA ALA A 76 -1.91 13.63 -3.68
C ALA A 76 -1.99 13.62 -5.22
N TRP A 77 -2.41 12.51 -5.83
CA TRP A 77 -2.65 12.44 -7.27
C TRP A 77 -3.84 13.29 -7.71
N ALA A 78 -4.94 13.29 -6.94
CA ALA A 78 -6.13 14.09 -7.25
C ALA A 78 -5.87 15.61 -7.25
N LYS A 79 -4.86 16.06 -6.50
CA LYS A 79 -4.48 17.48 -6.41
C LYS A 79 -3.55 17.94 -7.53
N ARG A 80 -3.11 17.02 -8.37
CA ARG A 80 -2.11 17.26 -9.42
C ARG A 80 -2.79 17.53 -10.75
#